data_AF-A0A397USS6-F1
#
_entry.id   AF-A0A397USS6-F1
#
_cell.length_a   1.000
_cell.length_b   1.000
_cell.length_c   1.000
_cell.angle_alpha   90.00
_cell.angle_beta   90.00
_cell.angle_gamma   90.00
#
_symmetry.space_group_name_H-M   'P 1'
#
loop_
_entity.id
_entity.type
_entity.pdbx_description
1 polymer ?
#
loop_
_entity_poly.entity_id
_entity_poly.type
_entity_poly.pdbx_seq_one_letter_code
_entity_poly.pdbx_strand_id
1 'polypeptide(L)' 'MFVQTKILTTNLCTPQSSSQYLAQVLVPETAISLIAEDFNNISLDAAKKVMIDSIEFGLYVHDDDNTEK' A
#
# COMPACT_ATOMS: atom_id res chain seq x y z
N MET A 1 7.46 1.40 23.46
CA MET A 1 6.19 1.31 24.22
C MET A 1 6.00 -0.05 24.89
N PHE A 2 6.02 -1.20 24.18
CA PHE A 2 5.94 -2.55 24.81
C PHE A 2 7.13 -2.89 25.73
N VAL A 3 8.35 -2.54 25.31
CA VAL A 3 9.61 -2.82 26.05
C VAL A 3 9.62 -2.21 27.46
N GLN A 4 8.77 -1.21 27.72
CA GLN A 4 8.72 -0.46 28.96
C GLN A 4 7.50 -0.78 29.83
N THR A 5 6.34 -1.05 29.21
CA THR A 5 5.09 -1.29 29.95
C THR A 5 4.76 -2.77 30.13
N LYS A 6 5.35 -3.68 29.34
CA LYS A 6 4.97 -5.12 29.24
C LYS A 6 3.48 -5.36 28.97
N ILE A 7 2.71 -4.31 28.65
CA ILE A 7 1.32 -4.42 28.24
C ILE A 7 1.35 -4.61 26.73
N LEU A 8 1.05 -5.82 26.29
CA LEU A 8 0.73 -6.08 24.89
C LEU A 8 -0.62 -5.40 24.64
N THR A 9 -0.63 -4.28 23.92
CA THR A 9 -1.89 -3.64 23.52
C THR A 9 -2.58 -4.63 22.60
N THR A 10 -3.53 -5.41 23.12
CA THR A 10 -4.18 -6.52 22.43
C THR A 10 -4.73 -6.11 21.06
N ASN A 11 -5.20 -4.87 20.94
CA ASN A 11 -5.64 -4.26 19.68
C ASN A 11 -4.59 -4.19 18.55
N LEU A 12 -3.29 -4.15 18.86
CA LEU A 12 -2.23 -4.15 17.84
C LEU A 12 -1.82 -5.57 17.41
N CYS A 13 -2.18 -6.57 18.20
CA CYS A 13 -1.85 -7.98 17.94
C CYS A 13 -3.08 -8.80 17.52
N THR A 14 -4.26 -8.18 17.45
CA THR A 14 -5.45 -8.83 16.90
C THR A 14 -5.25 -9.10 15.41
N PRO A 15 -5.58 -10.31 14.93
CA PRO A 15 -5.57 -10.60 13.50
C PRO A 15 -6.40 -9.57 12.75
N GLN A 16 -5.90 -9.15 11.58
CA GLN A 16 -6.69 -8.33 10.67
C GLN A 16 -7.95 -9.08 10.25
N SER A 17 -9.05 -8.36 10.06
CA SER A 17 -10.21 -8.94 9.37
C SER A 17 -9.82 -9.31 7.93
N SER A 18 -10.57 -10.21 7.31
CA SER A 18 -10.32 -10.59 5.91
C SER A 18 -10.32 -9.38 4.97
N SER A 19 -11.23 -8.41 5.18
CA SER A 19 -11.28 -7.18 4.38
C SER A 19 -10.05 -6.29 4.59
N GLN A 20 -9.57 -6.16 5.83
CA GLN A 20 -8.36 -5.40 6.13
C GLN A 20 -7.13 -6.05 5.50
N TYR A 21 -6.99 -7.37 5.61
CA TYR A 21 -5.90 -8.10 5.01
C TYR A 21 -5.88 -7.96 3.48
N LEU A 22 -7.04 -8.08 2.83
CA LEU A 22 -7.16 -7.89 1.39
C LEU A 22 -6.70 -6.49 0.96
N ALA A 23 -7.21 -5.45 1.63
CA ALA A 23 -6.94 -4.07 1.24
C ALA A 23 -5.52 -3.60 1.61
N GLN A 24 -4.98 -4.03 2.74
CA GLN A 24 -3.71 -3.51 3.28
C GLN A 24 -2.50 -4.36 2.92
N VAL A 25 -2.70 -5.64 2.60
CA VAL A 25 -1.61 -6.59 2.34
C VAL A 25 -1.74 -7.21 0.95
N LEU A 26 -2.80 -8.00 0.71
CA LEU A 26 -2.87 -8.82 -0.50
C LEU A 26 -2.88 -7.99 -1.77
N VAL A 27 -3.73 -6.97 -1.86
CA VAL A 27 -3.85 -6.12 -3.06
C VAL A 27 -2.55 -5.36 -3.33
N PRO A 28 -1.95 -4.63 -2.36
CA PRO A 28 -0.66 -3.97 -2.58
C PRO A 28 0.47 -4.93 -2.97
N GLU A 29 0.59 -6.08 -2.30
CA GLU A 29 1.64 -7.06 -2.58
C GLU A 29 1.49 -7.65 -3.99
N THR A 30 0.27 -8.01 -4.37
CA THR A 30 -0.03 -8.51 -5.72
C THR A 30 0.25 -7.45 -6.78
N ALA A 31 -0.10 -6.19 -6.54
CA ALA A 31 0.17 -5.09 -7.47
C ALA A 31 1.68 -4.90 -7.69
N ILE A 32 2.48 -4.92 -6.61
CA ILE A 32 3.94 -4.81 -6.71
C ILE A 32 4.52 -5.99 -7.49
N SER A 33 4.05 -7.22 -7.25
CA SER A 33 4.47 -8.41 -8.00
C SER A 33 4.15 -8.29 -9.49
N LEU A 34 2.94 -7.87 -9.84
CA LEU A 34 2.54 -7.67 -11.24
C LEU A 34 3.40 -6.60 -11.94
N ILE A 35 3.67 -5.47 -11.27
CA ILE A 35 4.57 -4.44 -11.81
C ILE A 35 5.98 -5.01 -12.00
N ALA A 36 6.49 -5.79 -11.05
CA ALA A 36 7.82 -6.37 -11.19
C ALA A 36 7.91 -7.28 -12.42
N GLU A 37 6.90 -8.13 -12.64
CA GLU A 37 6.82 -9.03 -13.80
C GLU A 37 6.77 -8.27 -15.13
N ASP A 38 5.96 -7.20 -15.20
CA ASP A 38 5.78 -6.39 -16.41
C ASP A 38 7.07 -5.68 -16.84
N PHE A 39 7.90 -5.27 -15.88
CA PHE A 39 9.16 -4.58 -16.11
C PHE A 39 10.37 -5.54 -16.21
N ASN A 40 10.18 -6.76 -16.72
CA ASN A 40 11.23 -7.77 -16.86
C ASN A 40 11.83 -8.26 -15.52
N ASN A 41 11.00 -8.46 -14.49
CA ASN A 41 11.40 -8.92 -13.16
C ASN A 41 12.37 -7.97 -12.43
N ILE A 42 12.06 -6.67 -12.41
CA ILE A 42 12.76 -5.71 -11.54
C ILE A 42 12.62 -6.08 -10.06
N SER A 43 13.45 -5.46 -9.20
CA SER A 43 13.32 -5.65 -7.76
C SER A 43 11.97 -5.16 -7.25
N LEU A 44 11.44 -5.80 -6.20
CA LEU A 44 10.17 -5.40 -5.57
C LEU A 44 10.22 -3.96 -5.03
N ASP A 45 11.41 -3.49 -4.62
CA ASP A 45 11.59 -2.09 -4.18
C ASP A 45 11.44 -1.10 -5.34
N ALA A 46 11.99 -1.43 -6.51
CA ALA A 46 11.80 -0.63 -7.72
C ALA A 46 10.34 -0.65 -8.18
N ALA A 47 9.69 -1.83 -8.18
CA ALA A 47 8.27 -1.95 -8.52
C ALA A 47 7.36 -1.18 -7.54
N LYS A 48 7.70 -1.18 -6.25
CA LYS A 48 7.02 -0.38 -5.23
C LYS A 48 7.17 1.12 -5.50
N LYS A 49 8.34 1.57 -5.94
CA LYS A 49 8.55 2.96 -6.34
C LYS A 49 7.67 3.33 -7.53
N VAL A 50 7.63 2.50 -8.57
CA VAL A 50 6.74 2.68 -9.73
C VAL A 50 5.28 2.76 -9.31
N MET A 51 4.83 1.92 -8.37
CA MET A 51 3.47 1.98 -7.83
C MET A 51 3.17 3.33 -7.15
N ILE A 52 4.09 3.84 -6.33
CA ILE A 52 3.94 5.15 -5.66
C ILE A 52 3.92 6.29 -6.69
N ASP A 53 4.86 6.28 -7.62
CA ASP A 53 4.95 7.29 -8.69
C ASP A 53 3.67 7.27 -9.56
N SER A 54 3.05 6.10 -9.76
CA SER A 54 1.78 5.94 -10.49
C SER A 54 0.58 6.54 -9.73
N ILE A 55 0.57 6.48 -8.40
CA ILE A 55 -0.46 7.14 -7.57
C ILE A 55 -0.35 8.66 -7.70
N GLU A 56 0.87 9.18 -7.60
CA GLU A 56 1.14 10.62 -7.77
C GLU A 56 0.73 11.09 -9.18
N PHE A 57 1.04 10.31 -10.21
CA PHE A 57 0.60 10.58 -11.57
C PHE A 57 -0.93 10.56 -11.69
N GLY A 58 -1.60 9.57 -11.11
CA GLY A 58 -3.06 9.48 -11.12
C GLY A 58 -3.71 10.68 -10.42
N LEU A 59 -3.15 11.12 -9.28
CA LEU A 59 -3.58 12.34 -8.60
C LEU A 59 -3.36 13.57 -9.47
N TYR A 60 -2.23 13.70 -10.17
CA TYR A 60 -2.00 14.83 -11.08
C TYR A 60 -2.94 14.84 -12.29
N VAL A 61 -3.23 13.68 -12.88
CA VAL A 61 -4.10 13.54 -14.07
C VAL A 61 -5.58 13.70 -13.71
N HIS A 62 -5.96 13.31 -12.49
CA HIS A 62 -7.34 13.35 -12.00
C HIS A 62 -7.56 14.38 -10.89
N ASP A 63 -6.59 15.27 -10.64
CA ASP A 63 -6.79 16.56 -9.97
C ASP A 63 -7.56 17.44 -10.96
N ASP A 64 -8.80 17.01 -11.24
CA ASP A 64 -9.81 17.91 -11.71
C ASP A 64 -10.11 18.85 -10.56
N ASP A 65 -9.54 20.05 -10.67
CA ASP A 65 -10.11 21.32 -10.23
C ASP A 65 -11.54 21.53 -10.80
N ASN A 66 -12.40 20.50 -10.87
CA ASN A 66 -13.85 20.67 -10.85
C ASN A 66 -14.32 20.93 -9.41
N THR A 67 -13.70 21.97 -8.86
CA THR A 67 -14.35 22.90 -7.96
C THR A 67 -15.38 23.66 -8.80
N GLU A 68 -16.50 23.02 -9.17
CA GLU A 68 -17.67 23.79 -9.57
C GLU A 68 -18.23 24.48 -8.31
N LYS A 69 -18.22 25.81 -8.39
CA LYS A 69 -18.71 26.79 -7.42
C LYS A 69 -20.16 26.59 -7.02
#